data_AF-L7JRR9-F1
#
_entry.id   AF-L7JRR9-F1
#
_cell.length_a   1.000
_cell.length_b   1.000
_cell.length_c   1.000
_cell.angle_alpha   90.00
_cell.angle_beta   90.00
_cell.angle_gamma   90.00
#
_symmetry.space_group_name_H-M   'P 1'
#
loop_
_entity.id
_entity.type
_entity.pdbx_description
1 polymer ?
#
loop_
_entity_poly.entity_id
_entity_poly.type
_entity_poly.pdbx_seq_one_letter_code
_entity_poly.pdbx_strand_id
1 'polypeptide(L)'
;MNRVDCLRRKKFGKIYQIDRRYNVAKSMFKIQTYGIKKADHVVCPNSECLEQELQKFLVHQIHKSVLIDSIETLAYDKKVIILFKYMNVEGIDVYLRTTGMRNFWYAEKKHQQDDEAV
;
A
#
# COMPACT_ATOMS: atom_id res chain seq x y z
N MET A 1 -5.94 -43.77 1.13
CA MET A 1 -5.05 -42.74 0.58
C MET A 1 -5.91 -41.55 0.18
N ASN A 2 -6.08 -40.57 1.07
CA ASN A 2 -6.87 -39.37 0.80
C ASN A 2 -5.94 -38.17 0.60
N ARG A 3 -6.30 -37.39 -0.42
CA ARG A 3 -5.51 -36.37 -1.10
C ARG A 3 -5.11 -35.22 -0.17
N VAL A 4 -3.89 -34.74 -0.40
CA VAL A 4 -3.28 -33.58 0.24
C VAL A 4 -3.95 -32.30 -0.31
N ASP A 5 -5.10 -31.92 0.25
CA ASP A 5 -5.80 -30.67 -0.06
C ASP A 5 -5.39 -29.52 0.89
N CYS A 6 -4.08 -29.29 1.05
CA CYS A 6 -3.58 -28.25 1.98
C CYS A 6 -2.64 -27.22 1.35
N LEU A 7 -2.53 -27.13 0.02
CA LEU A 7 -1.91 -25.97 -0.62
C LEU A 7 -2.97 -24.84 -0.70
N ARG A 8 -3.30 -24.23 0.45
CA ARG A 8 -3.94 -22.91 0.47
C ARG A 8 -3.09 -22.00 -0.41
N ARG A 9 -3.58 -21.66 -1.60
CA ARG A 9 -2.91 -20.72 -2.50
C ARG A 9 -2.61 -19.46 -1.69
N LYS A 10 -1.31 -19.12 -1.54
CA LYS A 10 -0.89 -17.87 -0.90
C LYS A 10 -1.61 -16.74 -1.64
N LYS A 11 -2.51 -16.04 -0.95
CA LYS A 11 -3.22 -14.90 -1.55
C LYS A 11 -2.25 -13.73 -1.55
N PHE A 12 -1.70 -13.43 -2.73
CA PHE A 12 -0.92 -12.22 -2.94
C PHE A 12 -1.80 -10.99 -2.68
N GLY A 13 -1.17 -9.94 -2.15
CA GLY A 13 -1.81 -8.63 -2.07
C GLY A 13 -1.86 -8.00 -3.46
N LYS A 14 -2.12 -6.70 -3.50
CA LYS A 14 -2.00 -5.87 -4.72
C LYS A 14 -1.40 -4.51 -4.42
N ILE A 15 -0.83 -3.88 -5.45
CA ILE A 15 -0.36 -2.50 -5.37
C ILE A 15 -1.32 -1.66 -6.20
N TYR A 16 -2.08 -0.80 -5.54
CA TYR A 16 -3.06 0.06 -6.17
C TYR A 16 -2.56 1.50 -6.23
N GLN A 17 -2.77 2.17 -7.36
CA GLN A 17 -2.76 3.61 -7.43
C GLN A 17 -4.19 4.11 -7.30
N ILE A 18 -4.40 5.01 -6.34
CA ILE A 18 -5.70 5.65 -6.07
C ILE A 18 -5.57 7.17 -6.16
N ASP A 19 -6.69 7.81 -6.43
CA ASP A 19 -6.81 9.27 -6.38
C ASP A 19 -7.14 9.75 -4.95
N ARG A 20 -7.19 11.09 -4.78
CA ARG A 20 -7.54 11.72 -3.51
C ARG A 20 -8.99 11.48 -3.06
N ARG A 21 -9.89 11.16 -3.99
CA ARG A 21 -11.34 11.00 -3.73
C ARG A 21 -11.67 9.58 -3.25
N TYR A 22 -10.83 8.60 -3.60
CA TYR A 22 -10.98 7.22 -3.19
C TYR A 22 -11.12 7.07 -1.68
N ASN A 23 -12.23 6.46 -1.27
CA ASN A 23 -12.57 6.22 0.12
C ASN A 23 -11.70 5.09 0.69
N VAL A 24 -10.86 5.41 1.67
CA VAL A 24 -9.94 4.43 2.26
C VAL A 24 -10.51 3.91 3.57
N ALA A 25 -10.49 2.59 3.74
CA ALA A 25 -10.94 1.94 4.95
C ALA A 25 -10.19 2.47 6.19
N LYS A 26 -10.92 2.68 7.28
CA LYS A 26 -10.34 3.18 8.54
C LYS A 26 -9.30 2.24 9.15
N SER A 27 -9.39 0.95 8.84
CA SER A 27 -8.50 -0.10 9.33
C SER A 27 -7.15 -0.17 8.63
N MET A 28 -6.88 0.66 7.62
CA MET A 28 -5.57 0.69 6.96
C MET A 28 -4.55 1.45 7.81
N PHE A 29 -3.31 0.96 7.81
CA PHE A 29 -2.19 1.74 8.32
C PHE A 29 -1.89 2.88 7.35
N LYS A 30 -1.72 4.10 7.85
CA LYS A 30 -1.61 5.29 6.99
C LYS A 30 -0.29 5.98 7.20
N ILE A 31 0.44 6.14 6.11
CA ILE A 31 1.70 6.86 6.04
C ILE A 31 1.47 8.10 5.18
N GLN A 32 1.98 9.23 5.61
CA GLN A 32 1.97 10.48 4.87
C GLN A 32 3.40 10.89 4.53
N THR A 33 3.70 11.06 3.24
CA THR A 33 5.06 11.41 2.79
C THR A 33 5.26 12.91 2.57
N TYR A 34 4.16 13.67 2.41
CA TYR A 34 4.21 15.11 2.18
C TYR A 34 2.90 15.80 2.59
N GLY A 35 2.98 17.11 2.86
CA GLY A 35 1.82 17.98 3.14
C GLY A 35 1.52 18.19 4.63
N ILE A 36 0.33 18.71 4.91
CA ILE A 36 -0.14 19.02 6.28
C ILE A 36 -0.38 17.73 7.04
N LYS A 37 0.26 17.59 8.21
CA LYS A 37 0.15 16.41 9.08
C LYS A 37 -1.31 16.09 9.41
N LYS A 38 -1.73 14.87 9.11
CA LYS A 38 -3.01 14.30 9.54
C LYS A 38 -2.86 13.55 10.87
N ALA A 39 -3.88 13.60 11.72
CA ALA A 39 -3.81 13.04 13.07
C ALA A 39 -3.61 11.52 13.12
N ASP A 40 -4.12 10.81 12.11
CA ASP A 40 -4.11 9.34 12.00
C ASP A 40 -3.02 8.82 11.05
N HIS A 41 -2.04 9.66 10.68
CA HIS A 41 -0.96 9.28 9.77
C HIS A 41 0.39 9.32 10.48
N VAL A 42 1.22 8.31 10.21
CA VAL A 42 2.66 8.38 10.46
C VAL A 42 3.29 9.24 9.37
N VAL A 43 4.14 10.21 9.74
CA VAL A 43 4.73 11.15 8.78
C VAL A 43 6.15 10.70 8.41
N CYS A 44 6.39 10.47 7.12
CA CYS A 44 7.64 9.94 6.57
C CYS A 44 8.11 10.79 5.37
N PRO A 45 8.89 11.87 5.59
CA PRO A 45 9.22 12.83 4.52
C PRO A 45 10.24 12.32 3.49
N ASN A 46 10.94 11.21 3.78
CA ASN A 46 11.99 10.65 2.92
C ASN A 46 11.88 9.12 2.82
N SER A 47 12.62 8.53 1.89
CA SER A 47 12.54 7.09 1.61
C SER A 47 13.09 6.22 2.74
N GLU A 48 14.10 6.68 3.47
CA GLU A 48 14.65 5.97 4.63
C GLU A 48 13.62 5.82 5.76
N CYS A 49 12.91 6.89 6.09
CA CYS A 49 11.84 6.86 7.10
C CYS A 49 10.67 5.97 6.63
N LEU A 50 10.30 6.06 5.35
CA LEU A 50 9.26 5.21 4.77
C LEU A 50 9.64 3.73 4.86
N GLU A 51 10.89 3.38 4.54
CA GLU A 51 11.41 2.01 4.64
C GLU A 51 11.31 1.48 6.08
N GLN A 52 11.76 2.26 7.06
CA GLN A 52 11.72 1.88 8.47
C GLN A 52 10.29 1.62 8.96
N GLU A 53 9.33 2.48 8.62
CA GLU A 53 7.94 2.32 9.04
C GLU A 53 7.25 1.12 8.35
N LEU A 54 7.56 0.87 7.09
CA LEU A 54 7.06 -0.32 6.37
C LEU A 54 7.68 -1.62 6.90
N GLN A 55 8.95 -1.61 7.32
CA GLN A 55 9.56 -2.74 8.01
C GLN A 55 8.90 -3.00 9.37
N LYS A 56 8.66 -1.95 10.17
CA LYS A 56 7.89 -2.09 11.43
C LYS A 56 6.50 -2.65 11.17
N PHE A 57 5.80 -2.13 10.17
CA PHE A 57 4.50 -2.66 9.76
C PHE A 57 4.56 -4.17 9.46
N LEU A 58 5.56 -4.61 8.69
CA LEU A 58 5.75 -6.01 8.31
C LEU A 58 6.03 -6.93 9.50
N VAL A 59 6.72 -6.45 10.53
CA VAL A 59 7.00 -7.23 11.75
C VAL A 59 5.74 -7.43 12.58
N HIS A 60 4.89 -6.41 12.67
CA HIS A 60 3.71 -6.45 13.56
C HIS A 60 2.49 -7.09 12.88
N GLN A 61 2.39 -7.05 11.54
CA GLN A 61 1.32 -7.63 10.70
C GLN A 61 -0.13 -7.41 11.20
N ILE A 62 -0.39 -6.35 11.97
CA ILE A 62 -1.72 -6.07 12.54
C ILE A 62 -2.73 -5.70 11.44
N HIS A 63 -2.24 -5.11 10.36
CA HIS A 63 -3.05 -4.62 9.25
C HIS A 63 -2.77 -5.42 7.97
N LYS A 64 -3.81 -5.64 7.16
CA LYS A 64 -3.69 -6.30 5.84
C LYS A 64 -3.46 -5.32 4.69
N SER A 65 -3.54 -4.02 4.96
CA SER A 65 -3.39 -2.99 3.94
C SER A 65 -2.70 -1.76 4.51
N VAL A 66 -1.90 -1.11 3.66
CA VAL A 66 -1.24 0.16 3.95
C VAL A 66 -1.65 1.21 2.92
N LEU A 67 -1.90 2.42 3.38
CA LEU A 67 -2.09 3.61 2.57
C LEU A 67 -0.82 4.46 2.66
N ILE A 68 -0.30 4.89 1.51
CA ILE A 68 0.78 5.85 1.43
C ILE A 68 0.28 7.09 0.68
N ASP A 69 0.03 8.13 1.46
CA ASP A 69 -0.45 9.42 0.99
C ASP A 69 0.70 10.26 0.40
N SER A 70 0.40 10.89 -0.73
CA SER A 70 1.29 11.82 -1.45
C SER A 70 2.60 11.20 -1.93
N ILE A 71 2.61 9.89 -2.24
CA ILE A 71 3.82 9.11 -2.55
C ILE A 71 4.63 9.65 -3.74
N GLU A 72 4.08 10.55 -4.55
CA GLU A 72 4.69 11.16 -5.74
C GLU A 72 6.10 11.72 -5.49
N THR A 73 6.41 12.11 -4.24
CA THR A 73 7.74 12.60 -3.83
C THR A 73 8.79 11.49 -3.71
N LEU A 74 8.39 10.23 -3.51
CA LEU A 74 9.28 9.08 -3.22
C LEU A 74 9.04 7.86 -4.12
N ALA A 75 7.99 7.87 -4.96
CA ALA A 75 7.52 6.72 -5.75
C ALA A 75 8.54 6.17 -6.77
N TYR A 76 9.56 6.93 -7.13
CA TYR A 76 10.56 6.54 -8.14
C TYR A 76 11.82 5.93 -7.53
N ASP A 77 11.93 5.85 -6.21
CA ASP A 77 13.03 5.17 -5.55
C ASP A 77 12.90 3.65 -5.76
N LYS A 78 13.89 3.04 -6.42
CA LYS A 78 13.91 1.61 -6.70
C LYS A 78 13.80 0.76 -5.43
N LYS A 79 14.39 1.21 -4.31
CA LYS A 79 14.33 0.48 -3.04
C LYS A 79 12.90 0.41 -2.52
N VAL A 80 12.18 1.53 -2.60
CA VAL A 80 10.77 1.63 -2.19
C VAL A 80 9.87 0.74 -3.07
N ILE A 81 10.11 0.70 -4.38
CA ILE A 81 9.37 -0.18 -5.30
C ILE A 81 9.60 -1.66 -4.94
N ILE A 82 10.83 -2.06 -4.66
CA ILE A 82 11.17 -3.43 -4.24
C ILE A 82 10.41 -3.77 -2.95
N LEU A 83 10.36 -2.86 -1.99
CA LEU A 83 9.65 -3.06 -0.73
C LEU A 83 8.15 -3.24 -0.95
N PHE A 84 7.51 -2.46 -1.82
CA PHE A 84 6.09 -2.66 -2.15
C PHE A 84 5.84 -4.03 -2.78
N LYS A 85 6.73 -4.49 -3.67
CA LYS A 85 6.64 -5.84 -4.25
C LYS A 85 6.82 -6.93 -3.20
N TYR A 86 7.69 -6.73 -2.21
CA TYR A 86 7.82 -7.66 -1.09
C TYR A 86 6.54 -7.73 -0.25
N MET A 87 5.96 -6.59 0.10
CA MET A 87 4.68 -6.52 0.83
C MET A 87 3.55 -7.23 0.06
N ASN A 88 3.52 -7.07 -1.25
CA ASN A 88 2.59 -7.77 -2.14
C ASN A 88 2.72 -9.30 -2.02
N VAL A 89 3.95 -9.82 -2.00
CA VAL A 89 4.26 -11.25 -1.83
C VAL A 89 3.80 -11.78 -0.46
N GLU A 90 3.87 -10.93 0.58
CA GLU A 90 3.40 -11.23 1.94
C GLU A 90 1.87 -11.12 2.10
N GLY A 91 1.13 -10.82 1.02
CA GLY A 91 -0.32 -10.75 1.05
C GLY A 91 -0.89 -9.43 1.55
N ILE A 92 -0.08 -8.36 1.52
CA ILE A 92 -0.47 -7.02 1.95
C ILE A 92 -0.83 -6.16 0.74
N ASP A 93 -1.97 -5.48 0.83
CA ASP A 93 -2.38 -4.50 -0.17
C ASP A 93 -1.72 -3.14 0.09
N VAL A 94 -1.11 -2.56 -0.93
CA VAL A 94 -0.45 -1.25 -0.87
C VAL A 94 -1.26 -0.26 -1.69
N TYR A 95 -1.81 0.76 -1.05
CA TYR A 95 -2.57 1.83 -1.68
C TYR A 95 -1.70 3.08 -1.79
N LEU A 96 -1.39 3.47 -3.02
CA LEU A 96 -0.57 4.61 -3.37
C LEU A 96 -1.50 5.77 -3.74
N ARG A 97 -1.73 6.69 -2.79
CA ARG A 97 -2.57 7.86 -3.06
C ARG A 97 -1.75 8.96 -3.70
N THR A 98 -2.17 9.31 -4.90
CA THR A 98 -1.56 10.34 -5.75
C THR A 98 -2.42 11.59 -5.79
N THR A 99 -1.81 12.74 -6.08
CA THR A 99 -2.46 14.04 -6.11
C THR A 99 -2.66 14.55 -7.55
N GLY A 100 -1.91 14.00 -8.52
CA GLY A 100 -2.15 14.23 -9.94
C GLY A 100 -1.06 13.70 -10.91
N MET A 101 -1.57 13.23 -12.06
CA MET A 101 -0.95 13.00 -13.39
C MET A 101 0.02 11.84 -13.66
N ARG A 102 0.74 11.27 -12.69
CA ARG A 102 1.70 10.19 -13.02
C ARG A 102 1.18 8.80 -12.68
N ASN A 103 1.05 7.97 -13.71
CA ASN A 103 0.74 6.55 -13.54
C ASN A 103 2.02 5.81 -13.11
N PHE A 104 1.93 5.02 -12.05
CA PHE A 104 3.01 4.12 -11.67
C PHE A 104 2.86 2.81 -12.43
N TRP A 105 3.85 2.48 -13.27
CA TRP A 105 3.84 1.26 -14.11
C TRP A 105 3.76 -0.05 -13.32
N TYR A 106 4.06 -0.01 -12.02
CA TYR A 106 4.05 -1.15 -11.11
C TYR A 106 2.78 -1.22 -10.22
N ALA A 107 1.80 -0.33 -10.44
CA ALA A 107 0.57 -0.27 -9.66
C ALA A 107 -0.67 -0.36 -10.57
N GLU A 108 -1.68 -1.11 -10.14
CA GLU A 108 -2.99 -1.18 -10.77
C GLU A 108 -3.79 0.09 -10.45
N LYS A 109 -4.47 0.69 -11.43
CA LYS A 109 -5.40 1.78 -11.14
C LYS A 109 -6.65 1.23 -10.50
N LYS A 110 -7.08 1.82 -9.38
CA LYS A 110 -8.37 1.51 -8.75
C LYS A 110 -9.25 2.75 -8.74
N HIS A 111 -10.45 2.65 -9.30
CA HIS A 111 -11.42 3.73 -9.34
C HIS A 111 -12.49 3.51 -8.27
N GLN A 112 -13.12 4.60 -7.81
CA GLN A 112 -14.08 4.54 -6.70
C GLN A 112 -15.35 3.73 -7.01
N GLN A 113 -15.67 3.50 -8.29
CA GLN A 113 -16.83 2.72 -8.74
C GLN A 113 -16.65 1.20 -8.61
N ASP A 114 -15.42 0.71 -8.37
CA ASP A 114 -15.13 -0.73 -8.37
C ASP A 114 -15.55 -1.46 -7.08
N ASP A 115 -16.04 -0.73 -6.06
CA ASP A 115 -16.40 -1.30 -4.74
C ASP A 115 -17.91 -1.22 -4.40
N GLU A 116 -18.78 -0.66 -5.27
CA GLU A 116 -20.25 -0.64 -5.07
C GLU A 116 -20.98 -1.86 -5.66
N ALA A 117 -20.25 -2.83 -6.22
CA ALA A 117 -20.81 -4.06 -6.79
C ALA A 117 -20.43 -5.31 -5.99
N VAL A 118 -20.79 -5.37 -4.70
CA VAL A 118 -20.92 -6.62 -3.92
C VAL A 118 -22.07 -6.50 -2.94
#